data_AF-A0A0D3BT78-F1
#
_entry.id   AF-A0A0D3BT78-F1
#
_cell.length_a   1.000
_cell.length_b   1.000
_cell.length_c   1.000
_cell.angle_alpha   90.00
_cell.angle_beta   90.00
_cell.angle_gamma   90.00
#
_symmetry.space_group_name_H-M   'P 1'
#
loop_
_entity.id
_entity.type
_entity.pdbx_description
1 polymer ?
#
loop_
_entity_poly.entity_id
_entity_poly.type
_entity_poly.pdbx_seq_one_letter_code
_entity_poly.pdbx_strand_id
1 'polypeptide(L)'
;MGYYLANGIYPKWSTIVQTISDPQGPKKRLFAARQEACRKDVERAFGVLQSKFAIIKGQCRSWKKEVMHDIMTECIIMHNMIIEDERDINAPIRDARAAPVVQVEMAII
;
A
#
# COMPACT_ATOMS: atom_id res chain seq x y z
N MET A 1 8.35 15.25 -9.99
CA MET A 1 6.94 14.85 -10.14
C MET A 1 6.74 13.50 -9.50
N GLY A 2 5.79 13.38 -8.58
CA GLY A 2 5.41 12.09 -8.01
C GLY A 2 4.50 11.31 -8.96
N TYR A 3 4.42 10.00 -8.79
CA TYR A 3 3.50 9.12 -9.52
C TYR A 3 2.55 8.42 -8.56
N TYR A 4 1.35 8.08 -9.04
CA TYR A 4 0.36 7.33 -8.29
C TYR A 4 0.52 5.84 -8.57
N LEU A 5 0.47 5.03 -7.51
CA LEU A 5 0.38 3.58 -7.61
C LEU A 5 -1.03 3.20 -8.06
N ALA A 6 -1.13 2.39 -9.11
CA ALA A 6 -2.40 1.82 -9.53
C ALA A 6 -2.32 0.33 -9.81
N ASN A 7 -3.45 -0.32 -9.61
CA ASN A 7 -3.77 -1.62 -10.16
C ASN A 7 -4.25 -1.48 -11.62
N GLY A 8 -4.34 -2.62 -12.32
CA GLY A 8 -4.72 -2.66 -13.74
C GLY A 8 -6.17 -2.27 -14.05
N ILE A 9 -6.95 -1.76 -13.09
CA ILE A 9 -8.35 -1.32 -13.31
C ILE A 9 -8.43 0.14 -13.78
N TYR A 10 -7.35 0.92 -13.63
CA TYR A 10 -7.31 2.32 -14.07
C TYR A 10 -6.77 2.42 -15.50
N PRO A 11 -7.18 3.43 -16.28
CA PRO A 11 -6.56 3.74 -17.56
C PRO A 11 -5.06 4.06 -17.42
N LYS A 12 -4.28 3.77 -18.46
CA LYS A 12 -2.86 4.13 -18.50
C LYS A 12 -2.71 5.64 -18.71
N TRP A 13 -2.28 6.37 -17.68
CA TRP A 13 -1.98 7.80 -17.72
C TRP A 13 -0.53 8.08 -17.32
N SER A 14 0.02 9.22 -17.73
CA SER A 14 1.42 9.61 -17.43
C SER A 14 1.70 9.76 -15.93
N THR A 15 0.66 10.01 -15.13
CA THR A 15 0.74 10.17 -13.68
C THR A 15 0.43 8.88 -12.92
N ILE A 16 -0.12 7.85 -13.58
CA ILE A 16 -0.56 6.61 -12.95
C ILE A 16 0.36 5.48 -13.41
N VAL A 17 1.21 5.01 -12.51
CA VAL A 17 2.17 3.95 -12.79
C VAL A 17 1.56 2.63 -12.33
N GLN A 18 1.43 1.69 -13.28
CA GLN A 18 0.89 0.35 -13.07
C GLN A 18 2.01 -0.69 -13.05
N THR A 19 1.79 -1.80 -12.35
CA THR A 19 2.74 -2.93 -12.40
C THR A 19 2.81 -3.50 -13.82
N ILE A 20 3.96 -4.07 -14.17
CA ILE A 20 4.17 -4.72 -15.45
C ILE A 20 3.64 -6.15 -15.34
N SER A 21 2.57 -6.47 -16.08
CA SER A 21 1.90 -7.78 -16.00
C SER A 21 2.76 -8.96 -16.47
N ASP A 22 3.67 -8.73 -17.43
CA ASP A 22 4.65 -9.72 -17.90
C ASP A 22 6.06 -9.10 -17.94
N PRO A 23 6.76 -9.06 -16.79
CA PRO A 23 8.03 -8.37 -16.69
C PRO A 23 9.17 -9.18 -17.31
N GLN A 24 9.52 -8.85 -18.55
CA GLN A 24 10.66 -9.44 -19.25
C GLN A 24 11.99 -8.76 -18.90
N GLY A 25 12.96 -9.56 -18.46
CA GLY A 25 14.32 -9.12 -18.11
C GLY A 25 14.48 -8.59 -16.66
N PRO A 26 15.73 -8.58 -16.12
CA PRO A 26 15.99 -8.33 -14.70
C PRO A 26 15.42 -7.00 -14.17
N LYS A 27 15.55 -5.91 -14.94
CA LYS A 27 15.08 -4.57 -14.55
C LYS A 27 13.56 -4.49 -14.39
N LYS A 28 12.80 -5.06 -15.33
CA LYS A 28 11.34 -5.06 -15.29
C LYS A 28 10.81 -5.94 -14.16
N ARG A 29 11.47 -7.09 -13.90
CA ARG A 29 11.12 -7.97 -12.77
C ARG A 29 11.28 -7.27 -11.43
N LEU A 30 12.41 -6.59 -11.22
CA LEU A 30 12.66 -5.83 -9.99
C LEU A 30 11.64 -4.71 -9.80
N PHE A 31 11.30 -3.99 -10.88
CA PHE A 31 10.30 -2.94 -10.86
C PHE A 31 8.91 -3.47 -10.46
N ALA A 32 8.42 -4.51 -11.14
CA ALA A 32 7.12 -5.13 -10.85
C ALA A 32 7.05 -5.64 -9.40
N ALA A 33 8.10 -6.31 -8.92
CA ALA A 33 8.14 -6.83 -7.56
C ALA A 33 8.08 -5.73 -6.49
N ARG A 34 8.85 -4.64 -6.65
CA ARG A 34 8.82 -3.51 -5.71
C ARG A 34 7.47 -2.79 -5.74
N GLN A 35 6.90 -2.61 -6.93
CA GLN A 35 5.63 -1.93 -7.09
C GLN A 35 4.47 -2.74 -6.49
N GLU A 36 4.46 -4.06 -6.69
CA GLU A 36 3.47 -4.95 -6.09
C GLU A 36 3.58 -5.06 -4.58
N ALA A 37 4.80 -5.08 -4.03
CA ALA A 37 5.02 -5.07 -2.59
C ALA A 37 4.40 -3.80 -1.97
N CYS A 38 4.77 -2.63 -2.50
CA CYS A 38 4.24 -1.36 -2.01
C CYS A 38 2.70 -1.27 -2.18
N ARG A 39 2.16 -1.73 -3.31
CA ARG A 39 0.71 -1.80 -3.52
C ARG A 39 0.01 -2.70 -2.49
N LYS A 40 0.56 -3.88 -2.21
CA LYS A 40 -0.01 -4.82 -1.22
C LYS A 40 -0.03 -4.23 0.18
N ASP A 41 1.03 -3.51 0.57
CA ASP A 41 1.09 -2.86 1.88
C ASP A 41 0.02 -1.75 2.00
N VAL A 42 -0.11 -0.92 0.96
CA VAL A 42 -1.14 0.13 0.89
C VAL A 42 -2.55 -0.46 0.92
N GLU A 43 -2.82 -1.49 0.11
CA GLU A 43 -4.14 -2.15 0.06
C GLU A 43 -4.47 -2.84 1.39
N ARG A 44 -3.50 -3.46 2.04
CA ARG A 44 -3.68 -4.08 3.36
C ARG A 44 -4.02 -3.02 4.40
N ALA A 45 -3.26 -1.93 4.47
CA ALA A 45 -3.53 -0.84 5.41
C ALA A 45 -4.90 -0.22 5.16
N PHE A 46 -5.24 0.04 3.90
CA PHE A 46 -6.54 0.58 3.53
C PHE A 46 -7.70 -0.37 3.88
N GLY A 47 -7.52 -1.68 3.66
CA GLY A 47 -8.50 -2.70 4.05
C GLY A 47 -8.75 -2.76 5.57
N VAL A 48 -7.69 -2.61 6.38
CA VAL A 48 -7.81 -2.51 7.84
C VAL A 48 -8.54 -1.23 8.26
N LEU A 49 -8.22 -0.10 7.64
CA LEU A 49 -8.89 1.16 7.92
C LEU A 49 -10.38 1.10 7.51
N GLN A 50 -10.70 0.51 6.36
CA GLN A 50 -12.09 0.31 5.94
C GLN A 50 -12.86 -0.64 6.87
N SER A 51 -12.24 -1.68 7.41
CA SER A 51 -12.94 -2.60 8.32
C SER A 51 -13.28 -1.93 9.65
N LYS A 52 -12.40 -1.06 10.16
CA LYS A 52 -12.60 -0.31 11.41
C LYS A 52 -13.47 0.93 11.26
N PHE A 53 -13.33 1.68 10.17
CA PHE A 53 -13.98 2.99 10.00
C PHE A 53 -14.94 2.97 8.81
N ALA A 54 -16.24 2.94 9.08
CA ALA A 54 -17.29 2.90 8.06
C ALA A 54 -17.25 4.11 7.10
N ILE A 55 -16.76 5.25 7.58
CA ILE A 55 -16.59 6.49 6.80
C ILE A 55 -15.68 6.29 5.56
N ILE A 56 -14.72 5.36 5.62
CA ILE A 56 -13.76 5.06 4.53
C ILE A 56 -14.37 4.11 3.48
N LYS A 57 -15.47 3.42 3.80
CA LYS A 57 -16.15 2.51 2.85
C LYS A 57 -16.97 3.26 1.79
N GLY A 58 -17.37 4.50 2.07
CA GLY A 58 -18.23 5.29 1.20
C GLY A 58 -17.52 5.86 -0.02
N GLN A 59 -18.28 6.17 -1.08
CA GLN A 59 -17.77 6.90 -2.23
C GLN A 59 -17.43 8.33 -1.82
N CYS A 60 -16.14 8.65 -1.71
CA CYS A 60 -15.68 9.99 -1.36
C CYS A 60 -15.68 10.97 -2.56
N ARG A 61 -16.39 10.63 -3.66
CA ARG A 61 -16.35 11.36 -4.93
C ARG A 61 -16.88 12.80 -4.79
N SER A 62 -17.73 13.06 -3.81
CA SER A 62 -18.29 14.39 -3.51
C SER A 62 -17.48 15.19 -2.50
N TRP A 63 -16.38 14.64 -1.97
CA TRP A 63 -15.60 15.32 -0.95
C TRP A 63 -14.49 16.15 -1.56
N LYS A 64 -14.24 17.31 -0.94
CA LYS A 64 -13.05 18.10 -1.25
C LYS A 64 -11.80 17.32 -0.83
N LYS A 65 -10.70 17.53 -1.54
CA LYS A 65 -9.44 16.82 -1.29
C LYS A 65 -8.94 17.03 0.14
N GLU A 66 -9.12 18.24 0.67
CA GLU A 66 -8.72 18.63 2.03
C GLU A 66 -9.50 17.81 3.07
N VAL A 67 -10.82 17.71 2.90
CA VAL A 67 -11.69 16.92 3.78
C VAL A 67 -11.31 15.44 3.75
N MET A 68 -10.99 14.90 2.57
CA MET A 68 -10.54 13.51 2.45
C MET A 68 -9.19 13.30 3.16
N HIS A 69 -8.27 14.25 3.00
CA HIS A 69 -6.97 14.20 3.66
C HIS A 69 -7.11 14.20 5.18
N ASP A 70 -7.95 15.10 5.73
CA ASP A 70 -8.18 15.20 7.16
C ASP A 70 -8.80 13.90 7.69
N ILE A 71 -9.87 13.40 7.05
CA ILE A 71 -10.52 12.15 7.48
C ILE A 71 -9.55 10.96 7.47
N MET A 72 -8.72 10.83 6.43
CA MET A 72 -7.70 9.77 6.36
C MET A 72 -6.66 9.92 7.47
N THR A 73 -6.24 11.15 7.76
CA THR A 73 -5.24 11.45 8.79
C THR A 73 -5.77 11.10 10.17
N GLU A 74 -6.98 11.55 10.50
CA GLU A 74 -7.69 11.21 11.73
C GLU A 74 -7.85 9.69 11.89
N CYS A 75 -8.24 8.97 10.84
CA CYS A 75 -8.40 7.52 10.89
C CYS A 75 -7.07 6.79 11.12
N ILE A 76 -5.96 7.28 10.58
CA ILE A 76 -4.62 6.73 10.82
C ILE A 76 -4.19 6.99 12.27
N ILE A 77 -4.38 8.21 12.78
CA ILE A 77 -4.03 8.57 14.15
C ILE A 77 -4.85 7.72 15.14
N MET A 78 -6.17 7.67 14.97
CA MET A 78 -7.05 6.84 15.81
C MET A 78 -6.69 5.36 15.73
N HIS A 79 -6.35 4.84 14.54
CA HIS A 79 -5.90 3.47 14.41
C HIS A 79 -4.64 3.20 15.24
N ASN A 80 -3.64 4.06 15.13
CA ASN A 80 -2.39 3.93 15.87
C ASN A 80 -2.63 4.05 17.39
N MET A 81 -3.50 4.96 17.81
CA MET A 81 -3.88 5.10 19.22
C MET A 81 -4.55 3.84 19.76
N ILE A 82 -5.50 3.26 19.02
CA ILE A 82 -6.16 1.99 19.41
C ILE A 82 -5.14 0.85 19.50
N ILE A 83 -4.20 0.77 18.54
CA ILE A 83 -3.16 -0.27 18.57
C ILE A 83 -2.27 -0.12 19.80
N GLU A 84 -1.85 1.09 20.15
CA GLU A 84 -1.03 1.30 21.35
C GLU A 84 -1.79 1.02 22.65
N ASP A 85 -3.10 1.34 22.71
CA ASP A 85 -3.95 1.02 23.87
C ASP A 85 -4.19 -0.49 24.03
N GLU A 86 -4.43 -1.20 22.93
CA GLU A 86 -4.65 -2.65 22.91
C GLU A 86 -3.34 -3.48 22.99
N ARG A 87 -2.17 -2.83 22.90
CA ARG A 87 -0.89 -3.51 22.84
C ARG A 87 -0.55 -4.12 24.20
N ASP A 88 -0.55 -5.45 24.26
CA ASP A 88 0.02 -6.17 25.40
C ASP A 88 1.54 -5.96 25.43
N ILE A 89 2.01 -5.23 26.43
CA ILE A 89 3.43 -4.95 26.68
C ILE A 89 4.26 -6.22 26.92
N ASN A 90 3.61 -7.34 27.25
CA ASN A 90 4.24 -8.63 27.47
C ASN A 90 4.16 -9.55 26.24
N ALA A 91 3.48 -9.13 25.17
CA ALA A 91 3.41 -9.94 23.96
C ALA A 91 4.79 -10.03 23.30
N PRO A 92 5.22 -11.24 22.86
CA PRO A 92 6.48 -11.39 22.15
C PRO A 92 6.44 -10.54 20.88
N ILE A 93 7.49 -9.71 20.70
CA ILE A 93 7.68 -8.95 19.46
C ILE A 93 7.75 -9.96 18.33
N ARG A 94 6.72 -9.98 17.47
CA ARG A 94 6.79 -10.73 16.23
C ARG A 94 7.78 -10.00 15.34
N ASP A 95 8.98 -10.55 15.20
CA ASP A 95 9.92 -10.08 14.18
C ASP A 95 9.16 -10.00 12.86
N ALA A 96 9.11 -8.79 12.29
CA ALA A 96 8.54 -8.60 10.97
C ALA A 96 9.28 -9.56 10.04
N ARG A 97 8.58 -10.55 9.47
CA ARG A 97 9.19 -11.43 8.46
C ARG A 97 9.75 -10.51 7.40
N ALA A 98 11.07 -10.54 7.23
CA ALA A 98 11.72 -9.85 6.14
C ALA A 98 10.95 -10.20 4.87
N ALA A 99 10.55 -9.17 4.12
CA ALA A 99 10.00 -9.40 2.79
C ALA A 99 10.98 -10.33 2.05
N PRO A 100 10.50 -11.42 1.43
CA PRO A 100 11.39 -12.35 0.75
C PRO A 100 12.29 -11.56 -0.20
N VAL A 101 13.60 -11.76 -0.08
CA VAL A 101 14.56 -11.16 -0.98
C VAL A 101 14.16 -11.59 -2.38
N VAL A 102 13.81 -10.63 -3.23
CA VAL A 102 13.53 -10.91 -4.64
C VAL A 102 14.86 -11.35 -5.25
N GLN A 103 15.10 -12.67 -5.30
CA GLN A 103 16.24 -13.25 -6.01
C GLN A 103 15.98 -13.05 -7.51
N VAL A 104 16.45 -11.92 -8.03
CA VAL A 104 16.58 -11.75 -9.48
C VAL A 104 17.92 -12.39 -9.83
N GLU A 105 17.92 -13.63 -10.31
CA GLU A 105 19.12 -14.21 -10.91
C GLU A 105 19.61 -13.26 -12.01
N MET A 106 20.73 -12.61 -11.73
CA MET A 106 21.51 -11.84 -12.68
C MET A 106 22.25 -12.85 -13.55
N ALA A 107 21.55 -13.46 -14.50
CA ALA A 107 22.21 -14.16 -15.58
C ALA A 107 22.97 -13.11 -16.39
N ILE A 108 24.29 -13.05 -16.16
CA ILE A 108 25.24 -12.34 -17.00
C ILE A 108 25.28 -13.14 -18.31
N ILE A 109 24.75 -12.56 -19.38
CA ILE A 109 25.09 -12.91 -20.77
C ILE A 109 25.71 -11.66 -21.37
#